data_AF-U7V4C1-F1
#
_entry.id   AF-U7V4C1-F1
#
_cell.length_a   1.000
_cell.length_b   1.000
_cell.length_c   1.000
_cell.angle_alpha   90.00
_cell.angle_beta   90.00
_cell.angle_gamma   90.00
#
_symmetry.space_group_name_H-M   'P 1'
#
loop_
_entity.id
_entity.type
_entity.pdbx_description
1 polymer ?
#
loop_
_entity_poly.entity_id
_entity_poly.type
_entity_poly.pdbx_seq_one_letter_code
_entity_poly.pdbx_strand_id
1 'polypeptide(L)'
;MVPAGVTKPRASTQQSLYTGGMSQEITEETATTWYNHCLTLDPPVPAEWGVDQETREVIEDDIRTHLARGVGDPELYAEVILDSIDYLSDNDQDTEKSSCPTEEAINAYACQVIERHRNLAQELGIAREDGNLERAFAQLAEEGILGRSNFTCCGTCGNYEIVDERDSSRTWYGYVFYHQQDAEAIPQGRGVFLGYGIFWPAHCTKEQFEAMSEEEKDEIYERLSVAMMRDKVVPVLERNGMQVDWNGDFSSRPYIHNVWAFEVP
;
A
#
# COMPACT_ATOMS: atom_id res chain seq x y z
N MET A 1 31.00 -19.12 -8.02
CA MET A 1 30.04 -19.31 -9.13
C MET A 1 28.66 -19.51 -8.52
N VAL A 2 27.83 -18.49 -8.59
CA VAL A 2 26.39 -18.50 -8.32
C VAL A 2 25.78 -17.79 -9.54
N PRO A 3 24.77 -18.35 -10.21
CA PRO A 3 24.33 -17.84 -11.49
C PRO A 3 23.61 -16.50 -11.34
N ALA A 4 23.91 -15.61 -12.28
CA ALA A 4 23.21 -14.37 -12.50
C ALA A 4 21.83 -14.64 -13.13
N GLY A 5 20.83 -13.83 -12.77
CA GLY A 5 19.60 -13.68 -13.56
C GLY A 5 18.31 -13.82 -12.77
N VAL A 6 18.00 -12.85 -11.91
CA VAL A 6 16.62 -12.38 -11.73
C VAL A 6 16.70 -10.86 -11.66
N THR A 7 16.49 -10.20 -12.80
CA THR A 7 16.18 -8.78 -12.83
C THR A 7 14.84 -8.61 -12.13
N LYS A 8 14.87 -8.15 -10.86
CA LYS A 8 13.68 -7.65 -10.19
C LYS A 8 13.08 -6.53 -11.06
N PRO A 9 11.75 -6.47 -11.25
CA PRO A 9 11.14 -5.28 -11.85
C PRO A 9 11.57 -4.09 -10.99
N ARG A 10 12.14 -3.06 -11.64
CA ARG A 10 12.41 -1.79 -10.97
C ARG A 10 11.11 -1.34 -10.34
N ALA A 11 11.10 -1.10 -9.03
CA ALA A 11 10.07 -0.30 -8.39
C ALA A 11 9.88 0.95 -9.26
N SER A 12 8.66 1.15 -9.73
CA SER A 12 8.27 2.29 -10.55
C SER A 12 8.81 3.53 -9.86
N THR A 13 9.74 4.24 -10.52
CA THR A 13 10.30 5.47 -9.99
C THR A 13 9.17 6.48 -9.91
N GLN A 14 8.54 6.58 -8.74
CA GLN A 14 7.53 7.57 -8.41
C GLN A 14 8.21 8.94 -8.35
N GLN A 15 8.50 9.53 -9.51
CA GLN A 15 8.82 10.95 -9.62
C GLN A 15 7.51 11.72 -9.61
N SER A 16 7.15 12.22 -8.43
CA SER A 16 6.05 13.17 -8.26
C SER A 16 6.38 14.46 -9.01
N LEU A 17 5.75 14.67 -10.17
CA LEU A 17 5.71 15.94 -10.88
C LEU A 17 4.42 16.65 -10.47
N TYR A 18 4.44 17.32 -9.33
CA TYR A 18 3.32 18.17 -8.90
C TYR A 18 3.26 19.41 -9.81
N THR A 19 2.49 19.36 -10.89
CA THR A 19 2.10 20.55 -11.66
C THR A 19 0.85 21.12 -11.04
N GLY A 20 0.98 22.28 -10.38
CA GLY A 20 -0.13 23.02 -9.76
C GLY A 20 -1.22 23.42 -10.76
N GLY A 21 -2.13 22.50 -11.06
CA GLY A 21 -3.49 22.77 -11.48
C GLY A 21 -4.39 22.69 -10.25
N MET A 22 -5.41 23.54 -10.18
CA MET A 22 -6.38 23.54 -9.08
C MET A 22 -6.99 22.14 -8.94
N SER A 23 -6.55 21.36 -7.96
CA SER A 23 -7.18 20.08 -7.64
C SER A 23 -8.60 20.38 -7.17
N GLN A 24 -9.56 19.67 -7.74
CA GLN A 24 -10.91 19.68 -7.22
C GLN A 24 -10.83 19.14 -5.79
N GLU A 25 -11.40 19.85 -4.82
CA GLU A 25 -11.34 19.41 -3.43
C GLU A 25 -12.11 18.08 -3.30
N ILE A 26 -11.38 17.01 -2.97
CA ILE A 26 -11.99 15.69 -2.77
C ILE A 26 -13.01 15.79 -1.64
N THR A 27 -14.22 15.31 -1.91
CA THR A 27 -15.30 15.34 -0.92
C THR A 27 -15.39 14.01 -0.16
N GLU A 28 -16.00 14.06 1.01
CA GLU A 28 -16.35 12.86 1.79
C GLU A 28 -17.21 11.88 0.99
N GLU A 29 -18.11 12.37 0.14
CA GLU A 29 -18.97 11.57 -0.74
C GLU A 29 -18.14 10.85 -1.82
N THR A 30 -17.21 11.55 -2.44
CA THR A 30 -16.25 10.99 -3.42
C THR A 30 -15.42 9.87 -2.78
N ALA A 31 -14.82 10.14 -1.62
CA ALA A 31 -14.01 9.15 -0.90
C ALA A 31 -14.86 7.95 -0.47
N THR A 32 -16.08 8.17 0.03
CA THR A 32 -17.01 7.09 0.41
C THR A 32 -17.36 6.22 -0.78
N THR A 33 -17.61 6.83 -1.95
CA THR A 33 -17.96 6.10 -3.16
C THR A 33 -16.82 5.20 -3.63
N TRP A 34 -15.59 5.72 -3.61
CA TRP A 34 -14.39 4.94 -3.90
C TRP A 34 -14.23 3.73 -2.96
N TYR A 35 -14.25 3.97 -1.65
CA TYR A 35 -14.04 2.89 -0.68
C TYR A 35 -15.16 1.87 -0.68
N ASN A 36 -16.41 2.29 -0.89
CA ASN A 36 -17.51 1.35 -1.05
C ASN A 36 -17.29 0.43 -2.25
N HIS A 37 -16.79 0.95 -3.37
CA HIS A 37 -16.44 0.10 -4.52
C HIS A 37 -15.30 -0.89 -4.21
N CYS A 38 -14.29 -0.51 -3.42
CA CYS A 38 -13.29 -1.47 -2.94
C CYS A 38 -13.89 -2.56 -2.03
N LEU A 39 -14.99 -2.27 -1.32
CA LEU A 39 -15.66 -3.21 -0.42
C LEU A 39 -16.75 -4.05 -1.11
N THR A 40 -17.34 -3.53 -2.18
CA THR A 40 -18.41 -4.15 -2.96
C THR A 40 -17.90 -4.43 -4.37
N LEU A 41 -17.64 -5.70 -4.66
CA LEU A 41 -17.11 -6.09 -5.94
C LEU A 41 -18.11 -5.79 -7.08
N ASP A 42 -17.65 -5.04 -8.07
CA ASP A 42 -18.40 -4.67 -9.27
C ASP A 42 -17.46 -4.83 -10.50
N PRO A 43 -17.75 -5.73 -11.44
CA PRO A 43 -18.86 -6.70 -11.44
C PRO A 43 -18.65 -7.87 -10.45
N PRO A 44 -19.72 -8.49 -9.90
CA PRO A 44 -19.61 -9.64 -9.01
C PRO A 44 -19.06 -10.88 -9.74
N VAL A 45 -18.62 -11.89 -8.97
CA VAL A 45 -18.12 -13.15 -9.55
C VAL A 45 -19.21 -13.78 -10.43
N PRO A 46 -18.90 -14.17 -11.69
CA PRO A 46 -19.92 -14.66 -12.62
C PRO A 46 -20.65 -15.90 -12.09
N ALA A 47 -21.98 -15.89 -12.15
CA ALA A 47 -22.81 -16.97 -11.62
C ALA A 47 -22.63 -18.28 -12.40
N GLU A 48 -22.29 -18.18 -13.68
CA GLU A 48 -22.02 -19.31 -14.58
C GLU A 48 -20.75 -20.11 -14.24
N TRP A 49 -19.87 -19.59 -13.38
CA TRP A 49 -18.70 -20.33 -12.88
C TRP A 49 -19.08 -21.49 -11.97
N GLY A 50 -20.32 -21.54 -11.50
CA GLY A 50 -20.86 -22.70 -10.77
C GLY A 50 -20.13 -23.01 -9.45
N VAL A 51 -19.35 -22.08 -8.93
CA VAL A 51 -18.70 -22.18 -7.61
C VAL A 51 -19.74 -22.08 -6.51
N ASP A 52 -19.53 -22.79 -5.41
CA ASP A 52 -20.37 -22.68 -4.22
C ASP A 52 -20.19 -21.32 -3.52
N GLN A 53 -21.00 -21.06 -2.50
CA GLN A 53 -21.01 -19.79 -1.79
C GLN A 53 -19.72 -19.51 -1.01
N GLU A 54 -19.11 -20.53 -0.41
CA GLU A 54 -17.87 -20.39 0.35
C GLU A 54 -16.72 -20.03 -0.60
N THR A 55 -16.61 -20.75 -1.71
CA THR A 55 -15.63 -20.47 -2.76
C THR A 55 -15.82 -19.08 -3.36
N ARG A 56 -17.06 -18.67 -3.61
CA ARG A 56 -17.35 -17.30 -4.09
C ARG A 56 -16.88 -16.24 -3.10
N GLU A 57 -17.16 -16.41 -1.81
CA GLU A 57 -16.78 -15.43 -0.79
C GLU A 57 -15.25 -15.27 -0.70
N VAL A 58 -14.49 -16.37 -0.81
CA VAL A 58 -13.02 -16.32 -0.83
C VAL A 58 -12.50 -15.59 -2.07
N ILE A 59 -13.02 -15.92 -3.25
CA ILE A 59 -12.66 -15.23 -4.51
C ILE A 59 -12.93 -13.72 -4.39
N GLU A 60 -14.11 -13.34 -3.90
CA GLU A 60 -14.48 -11.94 -3.73
C GLU A 60 -13.57 -11.22 -2.73
N ASP A 61 -13.14 -11.88 -1.66
CA ASP A 61 -12.21 -11.31 -0.69
C ASP A 61 -10.80 -11.10 -1.26
N ASP A 62 -10.29 -12.06 -2.01
CA ASP A 62 -8.98 -11.97 -2.67
C ASP A 62 -8.96 -10.84 -3.71
N ILE A 63 -10.02 -10.70 -4.51
CA ILE A 63 -10.14 -9.62 -5.48
C ILE A 63 -10.20 -8.26 -4.79
N ARG A 64 -11.00 -8.12 -3.71
CA ARG A 64 -11.09 -6.87 -2.95
C ARG A 64 -9.75 -6.50 -2.32
N THR A 65 -9.00 -7.48 -1.85
CA THR A 65 -7.63 -7.29 -1.33
C THR A 65 -6.71 -6.70 -2.41
N HIS A 66 -6.77 -7.21 -3.64
CA HIS A 66 -5.97 -6.69 -4.76
C HIS A 66 -6.41 -5.29 -5.21
N LEU A 67 -7.72 -5.01 -5.22
CA LEU A 67 -8.25 -3.68 -5.49
C LEU A 67 -7.83 -2.67 -4.42
N ALA A 68 -7.91 -3.04 -3.14
CA ALA A 68 -7.49 -2.19 -2.03
C ALA A 68 -5.99 -1.82 -2.09
N ARG A 69 -5.16 -2.71 -2.65
CA ARG A 69 -3.74 -2.50 -2.93
C ARG A 69 -3.47 -1.81 -4.28
N GLY A 70 -4.50 -1.49 -5.06
CA GLY A 70 -4.34 -0.89 -6.39
C GLY A 70 -3.53 -1.74 -7.37
N VAL A 71 -3.67 -3.07 -7.31
CA VAL A 71 -2.99 -3.96 -8.25
C VAL A 71 -3.64 -3.79 -9.63
N GLY A 72 -2.80 -3.51 -10.64
CA GLY A 72 -3.23 -3.24 -12.01
C GLY A 72 -2.88 -4.34 -13.02
N ASP A 73 -2.36 -5.47 -12.53
CA ASP A 73 -1.93 -6.63 -13.31
C ASP A 73 -2.98 -7.74 -13.25
N PRO A 74 -3.70 -8.04 -14.36
CA PRO A 74 -4.70 -9.09 -14.41
C PRO A 74 -4.17 -10.49 -14.07
N GLU A 75 -2.89 -10.77 -14.32
CA GLU A 75 -2.30 -12.09 -14.06
C GLU A 75 -2.32 -12.43 -12.56
N LEU A 76 -2.07 -11.43 -11.70
CA LEU A 76 -2.13 -11.60 -10.25
C LEU A 76 -3.55 -11.87 -9.73
N TYR A 77 -4.56 -11.23 -10.33
CA TYR A 77 -5.95 -11.55 -10.00
C TYR A 77 -6.32 -12.96 -10.47
N ALA A 78 -5.86 -13.35 -11.66
CA ALA A 78 -6.14 -14.69 -12.18
C ALA A 78 -5.50 -15.78 -11.31
N GLU A 79 -4.27 -15.56 -10.83
CA GLU A 79 -3.57 -16.47 -9.91
C GLU A 79 -4.37 -16.69 -8.63
N VAL A 80 -4.81 -15.62 -7.95
CA VAL A 80 -5.56 -15.78 -6.68
C VAL A 80 -6.96 -16.37 -6.87
N ILE A 81 -7.61 -16.09 -8.00
CA ILE A 81 -8.90 -16.71 -8.34
C ILE A 81 -8.71 -18.23 -8.54
N LEU A 82 -7.68 -18.63 -9.27
CA LEU A 82 -7.36 -20.05 -9.50
C LEU A 82 -7.02 -20.75 -8.20
N ASP A 83 -6.14 -20.17 -7.38
CA ASP A 83 -5.77 -20.71 -6.08
C ASP A 83 -6.98 -20.89 -5.16
N SER A 84 -7.90 -19.92 -5.15
CA SER A 84 -9.16 -19.99 -4.41
C SER A 84 -10.05 -21.16 -4.86
N ILE A 85 -10.18 -21.37 -6.17
CA ILE A 85 -10.98 -22.46 -6.74
C ILE A 85 -10.33 -23.80 -6.42
N ASP A 86 -9.02 -23.92 -6.60
CA ASP A 86 -8.28 -25.17 -6.40
C ASP A 86 -8.28 -25.58 -4.91
N TYR A 87 -8.01 -24.65 -4.00
CA TYR A 87 -7.94 -24.90 -2.56
C TYR A 87 -9.23 -25.51 -1.98
N LEU A 88 -10.39 -25.08 -2.49
CA LEU A 88 -11.70 -25.52 -2.00
C LEU A 88 -12.27 -26.72 -2.79
N SER A 89 -11.71 -27.00 -3.97
CA SER A 89 -12.10 -28.15 -4.80
C SER A 89 -11.64 -29.52 -4.27
N ASP A 90 -10.69 -29.55 -3.32
CA ASP A 90 -10.05 -30.77 -2.79
C ASP A 90 -10.97 -31.66 -1.91
N ASN A 91 -12.27 -31.35 -1.79
CA ASN A 91 -13.22 -32.05 -0.93
C ASN A 91 -14.16 -33.07 -1.61
N ASP A 92 -14.09 -33.33 -2.93
CA ASP A 92 -14.89 -34.42 -3.52
C ASP A 92 -14.17 -35.17 -4.65
N GLN A 93 -13.73 -36.39 -4.38
CA GLN A 93 -13.14 -37.31 -5.35
C GLN A 93 -14.13 -37.92 -6.36
N ASP A 94 -15.39 -37.48 -6.44
CA ASP A 94 -16.40 -38.17 -7.27
C ASP A 94 -17.53 -37.29 -7.85
N THR A 95 -17.39 -35.97 -7.93
CA THR A 95 -18.35 -35.12 -8.67
C THR A 95 -17.87 -34.83 -10.08
N GLU A 96 -18.66 -35.24 -11.09
CA GLU A 96 -18.53 -34.82 -12.49
C GLU A 96 -18.13 -33.36 -12.57
N LYS A 97 -17.02 -33.06 -13.29
CA LYS A 97 -16.46 -31.72 -13.53
C LYS A 97 -17.53 -30.63 -13.42
N SER A 98 -17.62 -30.03 -12.23
CA SER A 98 -18.38 -28.81 -12.02
C SER A 98 -17.87 -27.76 -13.01
N SER A 99 -18.72 -26.81 -13.38
CA SER A 99 -18.54 -25.82 -14.46
C SER A 99 -17.44 -24.79 -14.14
N CYS A 100 -16.22 -25.26 -13.85
CA CYS A 100 -15.06 -24.45 -13.52
C CYS A 100 -14.77 -23.50 -14.70
N PRO A 101 -14.58 -22.20 -14.41
CA PRO A 101 -14.24 -21.25 -15.45
C PRO A 101 -12.93 -21.61 -16.15
N THR A 102 -12.81 -21.26 -17.42
CA THR A 102 -11.53 -21.40 -18.12
C THR A 102 -10.58 -20.29 -17.68
N GLU A 103 -9.27 -20.50 -17.83
CA GLU A 103 -8.25 -19.47 -17.57
C GLU A 103 -8.54 -18.19 -18.38
N GLU A 104 -9.05 -18.31 -19.62
CA GLU A 104 -9.44 -17.15 -20.42
C GLU A 104 -10.63 -16.39 -19.81
N ALA A 105 -11.60 -17.10 -19.24
CA ALA A 105 -12.74 -16.47 -18.58
C ALA A 105 -12.32 -15.75 -17.28
N ILE A 106 -11.41 -16.34 -16.50
CA ILE A 106 -10.83 -15.74 -15.30
C ILE A 106 -10.06 -14.47 -15.67
N ASN A 107 -9.15 -14.55 -16.65
CA ASN A 107 -8.38 -13.39 -17.11
C ASN A 107 -9.28 -12.28 -17.66
N ALA A 108 -10.31 -12.63 -18.44
CA ALA A 108 -11.28 -11.64 -18.92
C ALA A 108 -12.05 -10.96 -17.79
N TYR A 109 -12.36 -11.70 -16.72
CA TYR A 109 -13.01 -11.14 -15.53
C TYR A 109 -12.05 -10.24 -14.72
N ALA A 110 -10.80 -10.66 -14.53
CA ALA A 110 -9.76 -9.84 -13.89
C ALA A 110 -9.58 -8.48 -14.60
N CYS A 111 -9.48 -8.50 -15.94
CA CYS A 111 -9.44 -7.27 -16.74
C CYS A 111 -10.65 -6.38 -16.50
N GLN A 112 -11.87 -6.95 -16.49
CA GLN A 112 -13.10 -6.19 -16.26
C GLN A 112 -13.13 -5.50 -14.90
N VAL A 113 -12.71 -6.21 -13.84
CA VAL A 113 -12.67 -5.65 -12.48
C VAL A 113 -11.67 -4.50 -12.40
N ILE A 114 -10.46 -4.66 -12.95
CA ILE A 114 -9.45 -3.60 -12.97
C ILE A 114 -9.92 -2.40 -13.82
N GLU A 115 -10.50 -2.64 -14.99
CA GLU A 115 -11.06 -1.58 -15.83
C GLU A 115 -12.18 -0.83 -15.14
N ARG A 116 -13.08 -1.52 -14.43
CA ARG A 116 -14.13 -0.88 -13.65
C ARG A 116 -13.55 0.01 -12.57
N HIS A 117 -12.50 -0.45 -11.88
CA HIS A 117 -11.80 0.32 -10.85
C HIS A 117 -11.18 1.60 -11.40
N ARG A 118 -10.49 1.52 -12.55
CA ARG A 118 -9.91 2.68 -13.25
C ARG A 118 -10.98 3.65 -13.75
N ASN A 119 -12.08 3.12 -14.32
CA ASN A 119 -13.18 3.95 -14.83
C ASN A 119 -13.86 4.71 -13.68
N LEU A 120 -14.05 4.07 -12.52
CA LEU A 120 -14.60 4.74 -11.36
C LEU A 120 -13.70 5.89 -10.89
N ALA A 121 -12.38 5.69 -10.85
CA ALA A 121 -11.45 6.77 -10.50
C ALA A 121 -11.61 7.98 -11.45
N GLN A 122 -11.74 7.73 -12.75
CA GLN A 122 -11.99 8.77 -13.76
C GLN A 122 -13.35 9.46 -13.60
N GLU A 123 -14.42 8.69 -13.34
CA GLU A 123 -15.78 9.21 -13.09
C GLU A 123 -15.81 10.12 -11.86
N LEU A 124 -15.08 9.74 -10.80
CA LEU A 124 -14.95 10.50 -9.56
C LEU A 124 -13.97 11.68 -9.68
N GLY A 125 -13.18 11.74 -10.75
CA GLY A 125 -12.16 12.76 -10.95
C GLY A 125 -11.03 12.69 -9.93
N ILE A 126 -10.66 11.49 -9.49
CA ILE A 126 -9.61 11.26 -8.50
C ILE A 126 -8.38 10.63 -9.14
N ALA A 127 -7.21 11.06 -8.67
CA ALA A 127 -5.93 10.42 -8.91
C ALA A 127 -5.28 10.03 -7.57
N ARG A 128 -4.21 9.23 -7.64
CA ARG A 128 -3.50 8.77 -6.43
C ARG A 128 -2.99 9.94 -5.59
N GLU A 129 -2.44 10.95 -6.24
CA GLU A 129 -1.89 12.18 -5.63
C GLU A 129 -2.94 13.06 -4.93
N ASP A 130 -4.23 12.82 -5.17
CA ASP A 130 -5.33 13.53 -4.51
C ASP A 130 -5.60 13.00 -3.09
N GLY A 131 -4.92 11.92 -2.69
CA GLY A 131 -4.94 11.44 -1.31
C GLY A 131 -4.32 12.44 -0.33
N ASN A 132 -4.91 12.59 0.86
CA ASN A 132 -4.35 13.48 1.88
C ASN A 132 -3.01 12.96 2.42
N LEU A 133 -2.81 11.64 2.43
CA LEU A 133 -1.56 11.01 2.83
C LEU A 133 -0.46 11.24 1.81
N GLU A 134 -0.77 11.16 0.51
CA GLU A 134 0.19 11.48 -0.57
C GLU A 134 0.60 12.95 -0.54
N ARG A 135 -0.35 13.87 -0.32
CA ARG A 135 -0.03 15.30 -0.10
C ARG A 135 0.86 15.52 1.11
N ALA A 136 0.61 14.82 2.21
CA ALA A 136 1.44 14.89 3.40
C ALA A 136 2.85 14.35 3.15
N PHE A 137 2.98 13.23 2.43
CA PHE A 137 4.28 12.65 2.06
C PHE A 137 5.06 13.57 1.11
N ALA A 138 4.39 14.25 0.18
CA ALA A 138 5.03 15.26 -0.67
C ALA A 138 5.59 16.43 0.16
N GLN A 139 4.84 16.94 1.14
CA GLN A 139 5.32 17.98 2.07
C GLN A 139 6.48 17.49 2.94
N LEU A 140 6.41 16.27 3.47
CA LEU A 140 7.48 15.66 4.24
C LEU A 140 8.76 15.48 3.41
N ALA A 141 8.62 15.16 2.13
CA ALA A 141 9.75 15.04 1.24
C ALA A 141 10.52 16.38 1.12
N GLU A 142 9.83 17.52 1.08
CA GLU A 142 10.45 18.85 1.10
C GLU A 142 11.26 19.11 2.39
N GLU A 143 10.84 18.52 3.52
CA GLU A 143 11.56 18.56 4.79
C GLU A 143 12.63 17.46 4.94
N GLY A 144 12.88 16.66 3.89
CA GLY A 144 13.88 15.60 3.89
C GLY A 144 13.43 14.32 4.59
N ILE A 145 12.13 14.07 4.70
CA ILE A 145 11.56 12.82 5.19
C ILE A 145 10.94 12.05 4.03
N LEU A 146 11.43 10.84 3.79
CA LEU A 146 11.02 10.01 2.67
C LEU A 146 9.68 9.32 2.97
N GLY A 147 8.61 9.73 2.29
CA GLY A 147 7.31 9.06 2.34
C GLY A 147 7.15 7.99 1.25
N ARG A 148 6.63 6.82 1.61
CA ARG A 148 6.23 5.79 0.65
C ARG A 148 4.89 5.16 0.99
N SER A 149 4.00 5.16 0.02
CA SER A 149 2.65 4.63 0.13
C SER A 149 2.57 3.25 -0.49
N ASN A 150 1.87 2.32 0.16
CA ASN A 150 1.60 0.98 -0.37
C ASN A 150 2.90 0.28 -0.82
N PHE A 151 3.92 0.40 0.02
CA PHE A 151 5.29 0.05 -0.29
C PHE A 151 5.63 -1.34 0.23
N THR A 152 5.95 -2.23 -0.72
CA THR A 152 6.30 -3.65 -0.50
C THR A 152 5.23 -4.43 0.27
N CYS A 153 5.45 -5.74 0.46
CA CYS A 153 4.39 -6.63 0.95
C CYS A 153 4.10 -6.46 2.45
N CYS A 154 5.13 -6.24 3.28
CA CYS A 154 4.99 -6.19 4.74
C CYS A 154 6.03 -5.28 5.40
N GLY A 155 5.89 -5.03 6.71
CA GLY A 155 6.77 -4.13 7.46
C GLY A 155 8.25 -4.55 7.49
N THR A 156 8.54 -5.85 7.53
CA THR A 156 9.93 -6.36 7.51
C THR A 156 10.61 -6.06 6.19
N CYS A 157 9.93 -6.33 5.06
CA CYS A 157 10.41 -5.97 3.74
C CYS A 157 10.56 -4.45 3.63
N GLY A 158 9.61 -3.69 4.17
CA GLY A 158 9.62 -2.23 4.09
C GLY A 158 10.86 -1.62 4.74
N ASN A 159 11.18 -2.05 5.96
CA ASN A 159 12.39 -1.58 6.65
C ASN A 159 13.68 -1.97 5.92
N TYR A 160 13.70 -3.11 5.22
CA TYR A 160 14.85 -3.55 4.45
C TYR A 160 15.02 -2.78 3.14
N GLU A 161 13.92 -2.51 2.42
CA GLU A 161 13.96 -1.94 1.06
C GLU A 161 13.93 -0.41 1.04
N ILE A 162 13.37 0.25 2.06
CA ILE A 162 13.20 1.73 2.10
C ILE A 162 14.54 2.49 2.01
N VAL A 163 15.65 1.85 2.34
CA VAL A 163 16.99 2.46 2.24
C VAL A 163 17.39 2.74 0.79
N ASP A 164 16.91 1.94 -0.16
CA ASP A 164 17.23 2.06 -1.59
C ASP A 164 16.33 3.07 -2.31
N GLU A 165 15.24 3.51 -1.67
CA GLU A 165 14.30 4.49 -2.20
C GLU A 165 14.81 5.94 -2.10
N ARG A 166 15.92 6.17 -1.40
CA ARG A 166 16.57 7.48 -1.31
C ARG A 166 17.28 7.82 -2.61
N ASP A 167 17.06 9.02 -3.11
CA ASP A 167 17.88 9.62 -4.16
C ASP A 167 18.98 10.53 -3.58
N SER A 168 19.79 11.12 -4.46
CA SER A 168 20.82 12.10 -4.11
C SER A 168 20.35 13.56 -4.23
N SER A 169 19.04 13.81 -4.37
CA SER A 169 18.50 15.16 -4.59
C SER A 169 18.61 16.05 -3.35
N ARG A 170 18.62 15.45 -2.15
CA ARG A 170 18.68 16.12 -0.86
C ARG A 170 19.23 15.22 0.24
N THR A 171 19.48 15.79 1.40
CA THR A 171 19.71 15.01 2.61
C THR A 171 18.38 14.43 3.09
N TRP A 172 18.32 13.11 3.20
CA TRP A 172 17.19 12.40 3.77
C TRP A 172 17.46 12.08 5.24
N TYR A 173 16.68 12.65 6.15
CA TYR A 173 16.83 12.51 7.60
C TYR A 173 16.18 11.23 8.14
N GLY A 174 15.13 10.77 7.48
CA GLY A 174 14.41 9.57 7.83
C GLY A 174 13.29 9.28 6.85
N TYR A 175 12.40 8.39 7.24
CA TYR A 175 11.35 7.86 6.38
C TYR A 175 10.08 7.54 7.14
N VAL A 176 8.99 7.48 6.39
CA VAL A 176 7.69 6.95 6.79
C VAL A 176 7.11 6.13 5.65
N PHE A 177 6.45 5.01 5.97
CA PHE A 177 5.77 4.21 4.96
C PHE A 177 4.59 3.45 5.53
N TYR A 178 3.65 3.06 4.67
CA TYR A 178 2.76 1.92 4.93
C TYR A 178 2.96 0.87 3.83
N HIS A 179 2.73 -0.39 4.17
CA HIS A 179 2.92 -1.51 3.25
C HIS A 179 1.59 -2.02 2.70
N GLN A 180 1.64 -2.93 1.71
CA GLN A 180 0.45 -3.49 1.06
C GLN A 180 -0.56 -4.08 2.06
N GLN A 181 -0.08 -4.82 3.07
CA GLN A 181 -0.98 -5.35 4.11
C GLN A 181 -1.70 -4.30 4.96
N ASP A 182 -1.12 -3.11 5.16
CA ASP A 182 -1.86 -2.04 5.84
C ASP A 182 -2.88 -1.37 4.89
N ALA A 183 -2.57 -1.33 3.58
CA ALA A 183 -3.42 -0.73 2.56
C ALA A 183 -4.77 -1.46 2.44
N GLU A 184 -4.79 -2.77 2.62
CA GLU A 184 -5.99 -3.63 2.59
C GLU A 184 -7.08 -3.19 3.57
N ALA A 185 -6.69 -2.62 4.71
CA ALA A 185 -7.63 -2.18 5.74
C ALA A 185 -8.21 -0.78 5.48
N ILE A 186 -7.62 0.00 4.57
CA ILE A 186 -8.00 1.39 4.32
C ILE A 186 -9.47 1.51 3.87
N PRO A 187 -9.99 0.68 2.93
CA PRO A 187 -11.40 0.76 2.55
C PRO A 187 -12.39 0.57 3.69
N GLN A 188 -12.05 -0.24 4.70
CA GLN A 188 -12.95 -0.57 5.81
C GLN A 188 -13.02 0.53 6.87
N GLY A 189 -11.87 1.13 7.21
CA GLY A 189 -11.76 2.01 8.38
C GLY A 189 -11.12 3.36 8.11
N ARG A 190 -10.64 3.60 6.88
CA ARG A 190 -9.85 4.79 6.51
C ARG A 190 -8.74 5.09 7.50
N GLY A 191 -8.01 4.04 7.86
CA GLY A 191 -6.84 4.18 8.69
C GLY A 191 -5.75 3.18 8.34
N VAL A 192 -4.52 3.55 8.69
CA VAL A 192 -3.31 2.83 8.29
C VAL A 192 -2.26 2.93 9.37
N PHE A 193 -1.44 1.90 9.54
CA PHE A 193 -0.25 1.99 10.37
C PHE A 193 0.94 2.53 9.58
N LEU A 194 1.76 3.37 10.20
CA LEU A 194 3.01 3.83 9.59
C LEU A 194 4.22 3.12 10.22
N GLY A 195 5.08 2.56 9.38
CA GLY A 195 6.47 2.29 9.73
C GLY A 195 7.28 3.57 9.60
N TYR A 196 8.25 3.79 10.48
CA TYR A 196 9.06 5.01 10.47
C TYR A 196 10.44 4.75 11.06
N GLY A 197 11.40 5.59 10.67
CA GLY A 197 12.76 5.50 11.17
C GLY A 197 13.65 6.60 10.62
N ILE A 198 14.90 6.63 11.07
CA ILE A 198 15.91 7.59 10.60
C ILE A 198 16.87 6.97 9.60
N PHE A 199 17.57 7.84 8.88
CA PHE A 199 18.72 7.46 8.07
C PHE A 199 20.01 7.89 8.75
N TRP A 200 20.80 6.94 9.25
CA TRP A 200 22.07 7.16 9.95
C TRP A 200 23.00 8.19 9.29
N PRO A 201 23.21 8.20 7.95
CA PRO A 201 24.12 9.16 7.33
C PRO A 201 23.76 10.64 7.54
N ALA A 202 22.52 10.95 7.92
CA ALA A 202 22.11 12.32 8.24
C ALA A 202 22.40 12.75 9.69
N HIS A 203 22.70 11.79 10.57
CA HIS A 203 22.81 12.01 12.01
C HIS A 203 24.21 11.77 12.57
N CYS A 204 25.05 11.01 11.88
CA CYS A 204 26.45 10.84 12.24
C CYS A 204 27.31 10.42 11.03
N THR A 205 28.64 10.61 11.15
CA THR A 205 29.58 10.06 10.17
C THR A 205 29.71 8.55 10.32
N LYS A 206 30.29 7.90 9.30
CA LYS A 206 30.57 6.47 9.34
C LYS A 206 31.51 6.11 10.50
N GLU A 207 32.52 6.92 10.75
CA GLU A 207 33.49 6.70 11.83
C GLU A 207 32.83 6.82 13.21
N GLN A 208 31.91 7.78 13.38
CA GLN A 208 31.13 7.91 14.61
C GLN A 208 30.22 6.70 14.81
N PHE A 209 29.54 6.26 13.76
CA PHE A 209 28.69 5.07 13.80
C PHE A 209 29.48 3.80 14.16
N GLU A 210 30.64 3.57 13.53
CA GLU A 210 31.49 2.41 13.79
C GLU A 210 32.13 2.42 15.19
N ALA A 211 32.25 3.59 15.82
CA ALA A 211 32.78 3.74 17.17
C ALA A 211 31.74 3.47 18.28
N MET A 212 30.44 3.49 17.95
CA MET A 212 29.35 3.20 18.90
C MET A 212 29.18 1.70 19.10
N SER A 213 28.84 1.30 20.32
CA SER A 213 28.28 -0.02 20.62
C SER A 213 26.91 -0.22 19.95
N GLU A 214 26.45 -1.47 19.85
CA GLU A 214 25.12 -1.75 19.30
C GLU A 214 24.02 -1.17 20.19
N GLU A 215 24.20 -1.24 21.52
CA GLU A 215 23.25 -0.65 22.48
C GLU A 215 23.14 0.87 22.31
N GLU A 216 24.26 1.57 22.12
CA GLU A 216 24.25 3.02 21.85
C GLU A 216 23.57 3.34 20.51
N LYS A 217 23.77 2.50 19.49
CA LYS A 217 23.11 2.68 18.19
C LYS A 217 21.60 2.53 18.33
N ASP A 218 21.13 1.49 19.02
CA ASP A 218 19.71 1.25 19.25
C ASP A 218 19.09 2.43 20.01
N GLU A 219 19.67 2.85 21.14
CA GLU A 219 19.17 3.99 21.93
C GLU A 219 19.09 5.30 21.11
N ILE A 220 20.10 5.57 20.28
CA ILE A 220 20.11 6.75 19.42
C ILE A 220 19.07 6.62 18.31
N TYR A 221 18.96 5.46 17.67
CA TYR A 221 18.03 5.21 16.58
C TYR A 221 16.58 5.38 17.03
N GLU A 222 16.21 4.75 18.16
CA GLU A 222 14.87 4.86 18.74
C GLU A 222 14.53 6.30 19.07
N ARG A 223 15.41 6.97 19.83
CA ARG A 223 15.19 8.35 20.28
C ARG A 223 15.03 9.31 19.11
N LEU A 224 15.88 9.20 18.09
CA LEU A 224 15.81 10.09 16.93
C LEU A 224 14.61 9.78 16.02
N SER A 225 14.25 8.50 15.87
CA SER A 225 13.06 8.09 15.11
C SER A 225 11.77 8.59 15.77
N VAL A 226 11.66 8.45 17.09
CA VAL A 226 10.52 8.95 17.87
C VAL A 226 10.43 10.48 17.78
N ALA A 227 11.56 11.19 17.92
CA ALA A 227 11.59 12.65 17.81
C ALA A 227 11.18 13.11 16.40
N MET A 228 11.69 12.47 15.35
CA MET A 228 11.29 12.78 13.97
C MET A 228 9.79 12.56 13.76
N MET A 229 9.26 11.41 14.18
CA MET A 229 7.82 11.11 14.05
C MET A 229 6.98 12.17 14.76
N ARG A 230 7.31 12.47 16.03
CA ARG A 230 6.56 13.41 16.86
C ARG A 230 6.67 14.85 16.38
N ASP A 231 7.87 15.33 16.08
CA ASP A 231 8.13 16.75 15.90
C ASP A 231 8.01 17.19 14.44
N LYS A 232 8.06 16.24 13.49
CA LYS A 232 8.01 16.51 12.05
C LYS A 232 6.84 15.85 11.35
N VAL A 233 6.67 14.54 11.53
CA VAL A 233 5.66 13.77 10.78
C VAL A 233 4.25 14.10 11.26
N VAL A 234 3.97 13.93 12.56
CA VAL A 234 2.63 14.14 13.14
C VAL A 234 2.07 15.52 12.79
N PRO A 235 2.80 16.65 12.94
CA PRO A 235 2.27 17.96 12.58
C PRO A 235 1.91 18.09 11.09
N VAL A 236 2.65 17.44 10.19
CA VAL A 236 2.32 17.46 8.75
C VAL A 236 1.06 16.64 8.49
N LEU A 237 0.92 15.46 9.11
CA LEU A 237 -0.28 14.63 8.96
C LEU A 237 -1.54 15.36 9.46
N GLU A 238 -1.47 15.98 10.64
CA GLU A 238 -2.59 16.73 11.23
C GLU A 238 -3.00 17.94 10.40
N ARG A 239 -2.03 18.67 9.82
CA ARG A 239 -2.31 19.78 8.88
C ARG A 239 -3.02 19.32 7.61
N ASN A 240 -2.88 18.05 7.22
CA ASN A 240 -3.56 17.44 6.08
C ASN A 240 -4.88 16.74 6.49
N GLY A 241 -5.38 16.98 7.71
CA GLY A 241 -6.70 16.53 8.17
C GLY A 241 -6.73 15.11 8.73
N MET A 242 -5.59 14.46 8.90
CA MET A 242 -5.49 13.14 9.55
C MET A 242 -5.42 13.28 11.07
N GLN A 243 -5.70 12.19 11.79
CA GLN A 243 -5.53 12.10 13.24
C GLN A 243 -4.56 10.98 13.57
N VAL A 244 -3.63 11.21 14.49
CA VAL A 244 -2.61 10.23 14.86
C VAL A 244 -2.92 9.64 16.24
N ASP A 245 -3.13 8.33 16.30
CA ASP A 245 -3.16 7.57 17.55
C ASP A 245 -1.83 6.83 17.73
N TRP A 246 -1.03 7.32 18.68
CA TRP A 246 0.27 6.75 18.99
C TRP A 246 0.72 7.15 20.39
N ASN A 247 1.28 6.20 21.14
CA ASN A 247 1.74 6.41 22.51
C ASN A 247 3.16 7.02 22.62
N GLY A 248 3.85 7.22 21.50
CA GLY A 248 5.22 7.74 21.48
C GLY A 248 6.32 6.68 21.70
N ASP A 249 5.97 5.40 21.72
CA ASP A 249 6.87 4.27 21.89
C ASP A 249 7.39 3.79 20.52
N PHE A 250 8.71 3.61 20.41
CA PHE A 250 9.36 3.12 19.20
C PHE A 250 8.90 1.71 18.81
N SER A 251 8.58 0.87 19.78
CA SER A 251 8.10 -0.50 19.56
C SER A 251 6.66 -0.57 19.02
N SER A 252 5.95 0.56 18.99
CA SER A 252 4.59 0.65 18.47
C SER A 252 4.53 1.51 17.21
N ARG A 253 3.71 1.07 16.25
CA ARG A 253 3.47 1.82 15.01
C ARG A 253 2.33 2.83 15.25
N PRO A 254 2.51 4.10 14.85
CA PRO A 254 1.41 5.07 14.83
C PRO A 254 0.27 4.59 13.94
N TYR A 255 -0.96 4.63 14.46
CA TYR A 255 -2.16 4.42 13.66
C TYR A 255 -2.71 5.78 13.21
N ILE A 256 -2.95 5.93 11.92
CA ILE A 256 -3.42 7.18 11.32
C ILE A 256 -4.87 7.00 10.93
N HIS A 257 -5.75 7.84 11.43
CA HIS A 257 -7.16 7.89 11.06
C HIS A 257 -7.43 8.98 10.00
N ASN A 258 -8.61 8.87 9.38
CA ASN A 258 -9.09 9.79 8.35
C ASN A 258 -8.13 9.85 7.15
N VAL A 259 -7.63 8.69 6.76
CA VAL A 259 -6.74 8.52 5.61
C VAL A 259 -7.57 8.47 4.33
N TRP A 260 -7.23 9.34 3.40
CA TRP A 260 -7.62 9.26 2.00
C TRP A 260 -6.40 8.84 1.20
N ALA A 261 -6.32 7.56 0.89
CA ALA A 261 -5.38 6.97 -0.05
C ALA A 261 -6.19 6.28 -1.16
N PHE A 262 -5.95 6.70 -2.41
CA PHE A 262 -6.65 6.20 -3.59
C PHE A 262 -5.66 5.35 -4.39
N GLU A 263 -5.71 4.03 -4.19
CA GLU A 263 -4.84 3.08 -4.87
C GLU A 263 -5.35 2.82 -6.29
N VAL A 264 -5.23 3.83 -7.16
CA VAL A 264 -5.60 3.74 -8.58
C VAL A 264 -4.50 2.98 -9.34
N PRO A 265 -4.81 1.87 -10.05
CA PRO A 265 -3.83 1.05 -10.80
C PRO A 265 -3.49 1.52 -12.21
#